data_AF-A0A417Y3Y6-F1
#
_entry.id   AF-A0A417Y3Y6-F1
#
_cell.length_a   1.000
_cell.length_b   1.000
_cell.length_c   1.000
_cell.angle_alpha   90.00
_cell.angle_beta   90.00
_cell.angle_gamma   90.00
#
_symmetry.space_group_name_H-M   'P 1'
#
loop_
_entity.id
_entity.type
_entity.pdbx_description
1 polymer ?
#
loop_
_entity_poly.entity_id
_entity_poly.type
_entity_poly.pdbx_seq_one_letter_code
_entity_poly.pdbx_strand_id
1 'polypeptide(L)'
;MAKKRKVFLHVGMPGAGDIIEAALVHHRTALVELGVDVPARSADETFLSTVEILREHKAWGFARKEVEGNWANLSRRVWKGKQTAVLSLPLMATASRPEIDLLLDALAGLQVNVVLTAGPDDDLDEVTARWGAAVRKPERLHVVRLEEPTPKRAWKAFGKVAGFGTASLGLDDVPDPVGARSIGSLDEARREIERLARRNQTLERWRDESDRKRKRLKKRLGDVA
;
A
#
# COMPACT_ATOMS: atom_id res chain seq x y z
N MET A 1 27.07 14.66 13.77
CA MET A 1 25.90 14.89 12.89
C MET A 1 24.66 14.43 13.62
N ALA A 2 23.57 15.19 13.62
CA ALA A 2 22.32 14.77 14.26
C ALA A 2 21.76 13.50 13.59
N LYS A 3 21.27 12.55 14.39
CA LYS A 3 20.69 11.29 13.90
C LYS A 3 19.44 11.62 13.06
N LYS A 4 19.44 11.23 11.78
CA LYS A 4 18.27 11.39 10.91
C LYS A 4 17.09 10.59 11.46
N ARG A 5 15.91 11.19 11.47
CA ARG A 5 14.67 10.51 11.86
C ARG A 5 14.37 9.38 10.89
N LYS A 6 13.94 8.23 11.42
CA LYS A 6 13.69 7.02 10.65
C LYS A 6 12.26 6.99 10.13
N VAL A 7 12.09 6.45 8.94
CA VAL A 7 10.82 6.02 8.38
C VAL A 7 10.96 4.56 7.98
N PHE A 8 10.01 3.71 8.33
CA PHE A 8 9.89 2.35 7.82
C PHE A 8 8.73 2.29 6.83
N LEU A 9 9.03 1.89 5.60
CA LEU A 9 8.06 1.63 4.55
C LEU A 9 7.93 0.12 4.40
N HIS A 10 6.78 -0.42 4.79
CA HIS A 10 6.43 -1.79 4.50
C HIS A 10 5.96 -1.91 3.05
N VAL A 11 6.59 -2.84 2.33
CA VAL A 11 6.28 -3.21 0.96
C VAL A 11 6.05 -4.71 0.97
N GLY A 12 4.81 -5.16 0.86
CA GLY A 12 4.49 -6.59 0.87
C GLY A 12 4.37 -7.16 -0.54
N MET A 13 4.94 -8.35 -0.75
CA MET A 13 4.49 -9.23 -1.82
C MET A 13 3.03 -9.61 -1.57
N PRO A 14 2.19 -9.80 -2.61
CA PRO A 14 0.79 -10.17 -2.42
C PRO A 14 0.60 -11.39 -1.51
N GLY A 15 -0.22 -11.26 -0.46
CA GLY A 15 -0.45 -12.34 0.52
C GLY A 15 0.59 -12.41 1.63
N ALA A 16 1.75 -11.78 1.47
CA ALA A 16 2.79 -11.72 2.49
C ALA A 16 2.72 -10.39 3.23
N GLY A 17 2.10 -10.40 4.42
CA GLY A 17 2.05 -9.22 5.29
C GLY A 17 0.84 -8.31 5.10
N ASP A 18 -0.22 -8.78 4.43
CA ASP A 18 -1.46 -8.04 4.19
C ASP A 18 -2.10 -7.47 5.49
N ILE A 19 -1.91 -8.15 6.63
CA ILE A 19 -2.41 -7.69 7.93
C ILE A 19 -1.72 -6.41 8.44
N ILE A 20 -0.50 -6.11 7.98
CA ILE A 20 0.36 -5.10 8.60
C ILE A 20 -0.28 -3.71 8.52
N GLU A 21 -0.90 -3.38 7.39
CA GLU A 21 -1.59 -2.09 7.22
C GLU A 21 -2.76 -1.94 8.20
N ALA A 22 -3.65 -2.92 8.24
CA ALA A 22 -4.81 -2.91 9.12
C ALA A 22 -4.39 -2.85 10.59
N ALA A 23 -3.37 -3.64 10.98
CA ALA A 23 -2.82 -3.64 12.33
C ALA A 23 -2.19 -2.29 12.71
N LEU A 24 -1.44 -1.65 11.81
CA LEU A 24 -0.86 -0.33 12.05
C LEU A 24 -1.94 0.74 12.28
N VAL A 25 -2.97 0.75 11.45
CA VAL A 25 -4.08 1.72 11.56
C VAL A 25 -4.87 1.49 12.85
N HIS A 26 -5.19 0.23 13.16
CA HIS A 26 -5.92 -0.17 14.36
C HIS A 26 -5.14 0.23 15.63
N HIS A 27 -3.83 -0.05 15.68
CA HIS A 27 -2.99 0.21 16.84
C HIS A 27 -2.34 1.61 16.86
N ARG A 28 -2.79 2.55 16.02
CA ARG A 28 -2.12 3.85 15.83
C ARG A 28 -1.83 4.59 17.14
N THR A 29 -2.75 4.53 18.10
CA THR A 29 -2.68 5.32 19.33
C THR A 29 -1.68 4.69 20.28
N ALA A 30 -1.74 3.36 20.45
CA ALA A 30 -0.80 2.61 21.27
C ALA A 30 0.63 2.69 20.70
N LEU A 31 0.80 2.69 19.38
CA LEU A 31 2.11 2.79 18.74
C LEU A 31 2.81 4.13 19.02
N VAL A 32 2.06 5.24 19.15
CA VAL A 32 2.62 6.55 19.50
C VAL A 32 3.21 6.53 20.92
N GLU A 33 2.58 5.83 21.85
CA GLU A 33 3.12 5.63 23.21
C GLU A 33 4.43 4.83 23.19
N LEU A 34 4.61 3.96 22.18
CA LEU A 34 5.83 3.19 21.94
C LEU A 34 6.92 3.94 21.15
N GLY A 35 6.73 5.23 20.84
CA GLY A 35 7.72 5.98 20.08
C GLY A 35 7.62 5.80 18.56
N VAL A 36 6.45 5.37 18.06
CA VAL A 36 6.19 5.12 16.64
C VAL A 36 4.95 5.89 16.15
N ASP A 37 5.16 6.78 15.19
CA ASP A 37 4.08 7.50 14.50
C ASP A 37 3.52 6.64 13.35
N VAL A 38 2.20 6.43 13.31
CA VAL A 38 1.47 5.88 12.15
C VAL A 38 0.72 7.03 11.45
N PRO A 39 1.26 7.56 10.33
CA PRO A 39 0.69 8.75 9.68
C PRO A 39 -0.67 8.48 9.01
N ALA A 40 -0.92 7.26 8.54
CA ALA A 40 -2.17 6.85 7.92
C ALA A 40 -3.32 6.85 8.92
N ARG A 41 -4.53 7.17 8.47
CA ARG A 41 -5.78 7.17 9.25
C ARG A 41 -6.72 6.04 8.89
N SER A 42 -6.57 5.49 7.71
CA SER A 42 -7.26 4.31 7.23
C SER A 42 -6.35 3.57 6.26
N ALA A 43 -6.68 2.30 6.00
CA ALA A 43 -6.07 1.53 4.91
C ALA A 43 -6.34 2.19 3.55
N ASP A 44 -7.53 2.79 3.37
CA ASP A 44 -7.88 3.50 2.14
C ASP A 44 -6.89 4.62 1.80
N GLU A 45 -6.41 5.39 2.79
CA GLU A 45 -5.44 6.46 2.54
C GLU A 45 -4.12 5.94 1.96
N THR A 46 -3.61 4.84 2.50
CA THR A 46 -2.36 4.21 2.07
C THR A 46 -2.53 3.50 0.74
N PHE A 47 -3.65 2.80 0.54
CA PHE A 47 -4.01 2.22 -0.76
C PHE A 47 -4.13 3.28 -1.87
N LEU A 48 -4.90 4.35 -1.65
CA LEU A 48 -5.06 5.44 -2.63
C LEU A 48 -3.75 6.16 -2.91
N SER A 49 -2.87 6.27 -1.91
CA SER A 49 -1.51 6.81 -2.10
C SER A 49 -0.65 5.90 -2.97
N THR A 50 -0.74 4.59 -2.81
CA THR A 50 -0.05 3.67 -3.74
C THR A 50 -0.61 3.80 -5.15
N VAL A 51 -1.94 3.77 -5.31
CA VAL A 51 -2.59 3.92 -6.63
C VAL A 51 -2.21 5.24 -7.31
N GLU A 52 -2.06 6.32 -6.54
CA GLU A 52 -1.54 7.60 -7.03
C GLU A 52 -0.11 7.46 -7.57
N ILE A 53 0.80 6.87 -6.78
CA ILE A 53 2.22 6.72 -7.12
C ILE A 53 2.42 5.82 -8.34
N LEU A 54 1.74 4.68 -8.39
CA LEU A 54 1.77 3.75 -9.52
C LEU A 54 1.03 4.28 -10.76
N ARG A 55 0.34 5.41 -10.62
CA ARG A 55 -0.48 6.03 -11.69
C ARG A 55 -1.58 5.11 -12.21
N GLU A 56 -2.03 4.15 -11.41
CA GLU A 56 -2.96 3.10 -11.81
C GLU A 56 -4.45 3.45 -11.56
N HIS A 57 -4.77 4.67 -11.14
CA HIS A 57 -6.15 5.09 -10.83
C HIS A 57 -7.22 4.63 -11.85
N LYS A 58 -6.93 4.65 -13.15
CA LYS A 58 -7.86 4.16 -14.19
C LYS A 58 -8.10 2.66 -14.12
N ALA A 59 -7.06 1.87 -13.86
CA ALA A 59 -7.17 0.41 -13.73
C ALA A 59 -8.04 0.02 -12.53
N TRP A 60 -8.03 0.86 -11.49
CA TRP A 60 -8.83 0.71 -10.27
C TRP A 60 -10.18 1.44 -10.33
N GLY A 61 -10.54 2.05 -11.46
CA GLY A 61 -11.83 2.72 -11.64
C GLY A 61 -11.98 4.09 -10.96
N PHE A 62 -10.90 4.64 -10.41
CA PHE A 62 -10.89 5.98 -9.80
C PHE A 62 -10.66 7.08 -10.84
N ALA A 63 -11.32 8.22 -10.64
CA ALA A 63 -10.93 9.47 -11.29
C ALA A 63 -9.63 9.99 -10.67
N ARG A 64 -8.82 10.65 -11.50
CA ARG A 64 -7.54 11.23 -11.08
C ARG A 64 -7.66 12.13 -9.83
N LYS A 65 -8.71 12.95 -9.76
CA LYS A 65 -8.98 13.84 -8.63
C LYS A 65 -9.27 13.12 -7.30
N GLU A 66 -9.62 11.84 -7.34
CA GLU A 66 -9.91 11.03 -6.15
C GLU A 66 -8.63 10.48 -5.52
N VAL A 67 -7.57 10.32 -6.33
CA VAL A 67 -6.28 9.77 -5.87
C VAL A 67 -5.22 10.85 -5.66
N GLU A 68 -5.28 11.98 -6.39
CA GLU A 68 -4.24 13.00 -6.33
C GLU A 68 -4.09 13.67 -4.96
N GLY A 69 -2.84 13.78 -4.50
CA GLY A 69 -2.47 14.45 -3.27
C GLY A 69 -2.54 13.56 -2.02
N ASN A 70 -2.96 12.29 -2.14
CA ASN A 70 -2.99 11.36 -1.01
C ASN A 70 -1.57 11.12 -0.46
N TRP A 71 -0.60 10.85 -1.34
CA TRP A 71 0.79 10.68 -0.95
C TRP A 71 1.37 11.95 -0.31
N ALA A 72 1.16 13.11 -0.94
CA ALA A 72 1.62 14.39 -0.41
C ALA A 72 1.04 14.69 0.99
N ASN A 73 -0.22 14.32 1.23
CA ASN A 73 -0.87 14.45 2.54
C ASN A 73 -0.26 13.52 3.60
N LEU A 74 0.02 12.26 3.25
CA LEU A 74 0.72 11.32 4.12
C LEU A 74 2.14 11.79 4.44
N SER A 75 2.93 12.17 3.42
CA SER A 75 4.29 12.67 3.63
C SER A 75 4.32 13.91 4.51
N ARG A 76 3.34 14.83 4.35
CA ARG A 76 3.22 15.99 5.25
C ARG A 76 3.01 15.58 6.71
N ARG A 77 2.22 14.53 6.97
CA ARG A 77 2.03 14.00 8.33
C ARG A 77 3.29 13.34 8.86
N VAL A 78 4.01 12.57 8.03
CA VAL A 78 5.35 12.06 8.37
C VAL A 78 6.24 13.21 8.83
N TRP A 79 6.36 14.27 8.03
CA TRP A 79 7.20 15.44 8.33
C TRP A 79 6.81 16.20 9.60
N LYS A 80 5.51 16.31 9.89
CA LYS A 80 5.01 16.94 11.12
C LYS A 80 5.27 16.10 12.38
N GLY A 81 5.34 14.78 12.23
CA GLY A 81 5.68 13.88 13.33
C GLY A 81 7.08 14.14 13.89
N LYS A 82 7.33 13.64 15.09
CA LYS A 82 8.65 13.76 15.75
C LYS A 82 9.29 12.40 16.00
N GLN A 83 8.50 11.33 15.95
CA GLN A 83 8.94 9.98 16.23
C GLN A 83 9.28 9.22 14.94
N THR A 84 9.72 7.98 15.09
CA THR A 84 9.92 7.07 13.95
C THR A 84 8.58 6.87 13.27
N ALA A 85 8.50 7.12 11.96
CA ALA A 85 7.24 6.91 11.23
C ALA A 85 7.20 5.52 10.59
N VAL A 86 6.03 4.90 10.57
CA VAL A 86 5.80 3.62 9.91
C VAL A 86 4.61 3.72 8.97
N LEU A 87 4.79 3.26 7.73
CA LEU A 87 3.76 3.22 6.69
C LEU A 87 3.76 1.83 6.04
N SER A 88 2.58 1.29 5.76
CA SER A 88 2.41 0.16 4.86
C SER A 88 1.86 0.67 3.55
N LEU A 89 2.52 0.32 2.45
CA LEU A 89 2.13 0.74 1.12
C LEU A 89 1.83 -0.53 0.31
N PRO A 90 0.56 -0.98 0.28
CA PRO A 90 0.20 -2.20 -0.44
C PRO A 90 0.53 -2.03 -1.93
N LEU A 91 0.81 -3.11 -2.66
CA LEU A 91 1.13 -3.15 -4.10
C LEU A 91 2.49 -2.55 -4.51
N MET A 92 3.21 -1.85 -3.62
CA MET A 92 4.47 -1.18 -3.99
C MET A 92 5.62 -2.14 -4.36
N ALA A 93 5.45 -3.47 -4.20
CA ALA A 93 6.42 -4.45 -4.68
C ALA A 93 6.59 -4.39 -6.21
N THR A 94 5.52 -4.08 -6.94
CA THR A 94 5.52 -3.99 -8.42
C THR A 94 6.00 -2.64 -8.94
N ALA A 95 6.23 -1.66 -8.06
CA ALA A 95 6.61 -0.31 -8.45
C ALA A 95 7.90 -0.30 -9.28
N SER A 96 7.87 0.42 -10.40
CA SER A 96 9.02 0.70 -11.24
C SER A 96 9.99 1.66 -10.55
N ARG A 97 11.22 1.76 -11.08
CA ARG A 97 12.23 2.65 -10.49
C ARG A 97 11.79 4.14 -10.44
N PRO A 98 11.22 4.72 -11.51
CA PRO A 98 10.72 6.10 -11.45
C PRO A 98 9.61 6.32 -10.41
N GLU A 99 8.76 5.33 -10.18
CA GLU A 99 7.68 5.41 -9.18
C GLU A 99 8.24 5.34 -7.76
N ILE A 100 9.23 4.48 -7.53
CA ILE A 100 9.95 4.42 -6.26
C ILE A 100 10.69 5.73 -5.99
N ASP A 101 11.40 6.27 -7.00
CA ASP A 101 12.11 7.54 -6.85
C ASP A 101 11.12 8.68 -6.51
N LEU A 102 9.99 8.77 -7.22
CA LEU A 102 8.92 9.73 -6.92
C LEU A 102 8.38 9.59 -5.48
N LEU A 103 8.21 8.35 -5.01
CA LEU A 103 7.77 8.07 -3.66
C LEU A 103 8.81 8.57 -2.63
N LEU A 104 10.07 8.23 -2.84
CA LEU A 104 11.17 8.54 -1.92
C LEU A 104 11.52 10.03 -1.90
N ASP A 105 11.31 10.76 -2.99
CA ASP A 105 11.56 12.20 -3.09
C ASP A 105 10.76 12.99 -2.04
N ALA A 106 9.51 12.59 -1.76
CA ALA A 106 8.69 13.23 -0.73
C ALA A 106 9.22 13.04 0.71
N LEU A 107 10.13 12.08 0.91
CA LEU A 107 10.76 11.73 2.18
C LEU A 107 12.23 12.14 2.23
N ALA A 108 12.70 12.91 1.26
CA ALA A 108 14.10 13.33 1.15
C ALA A 108 14.59 14.05 2.42
N GLY A 109 15.67 13.54 3.01
CA GLY A 109 16.22 14.06 4.27
C GLY A 109 15.93 13.19 5.48
N LEU A 110 14.93 12.30 5.40
CA LEU A 110 14.68 11.25 6.39
C LEU A 110 15.55 10.01 6.11
N GLN A 111 15.73 9.17 7.12
CA GLN A 111 16.33 7.85 6.93
C GLN A 111 15.21 6.86 6.60
N VAL A 112 14.96 6.66 5.30
CA VAL A 112 13.99 5.67 4.83
C VAL A 112 14.61 4.28 4.92
N ASN A 113 13.89 3.36 5.54
CA ASN A 113 14.17 1.93 5.59
C ASN A 113 12.96 1.22 4.97
N VAL A 114 13.18 0.25 4.10
CA VAL A 114 12.15 -0.51 3.40
C VAL A 114 12.13 -1.90 4.02
N VAL A 115 10.94 -2.37 4.39
CA VAL A 115 10.71 -3.73 4.90
C VAL A 115 9.92 -4.47 3.84
N LEU A 116 10.60 -5.36 3.12
CA LEU A 116 10.02 -6.22 2.09
C LEU A 116 9.56 -7.53 2.74
N THR A 117 8.25 -7.76 2.82
CA THR A 117 7.72 -9.07 3.26
C THR A 117 7.44 -9.96 2.07
N ALA A 118 7.79 -11.23 2.20
CA ALA A 118 7.66 -12.23 1.14
C ALA A 118 7.24 -13.57 1.73
N GLY A 119 6.47 -14.34 0.96
CA GLY A 119 6.18 -15.74 1.20
C GLY A 119 7.36 -16.66 0.83
N PRO A 120 7.18 -17.98 1.01
CA PRO A 120 8.23 -18.94 0.72
C PRO A 120 8.57 -19.01 -0.77
N ASP A 121 7.56 -18.89 -1.64
CA ASP A 121 7.68 -19.11 -3.09
C ASP A 121 7.94 -17.84 -3.91
N ASP A 122 8.04 -16.68 -3.27
CA ASP A 122 8.25 -15.41 -3.98
C ASP A 122 9.66 -15.30 -4.55
N ASP A 123 9.79 -14.97 -5.84
CA ASP A 123 11.05 -14.52 -6.41
C ASP A 123 11.30 -13.04 -6.04
N LEU A 124 12.42 -12.78 -5.38
CA LEU A 124 12.74 -11.48 -4.81
C LEU A 124 13.90 -10.77 -5.51
N ASP A 125 14.56 -11.40 -6.48
CA ASP A 125 15.82 -10.89 -7.02
C ASP A 125 15.61 -9.51 -7.67
N GLU A 126 14.60 -9.38 -8.54
CA GLU A 126 14.30 -8.11 -9.20
C GLU A 126 13.80 -7.04 -8.22
N VAL A 127 12.94 -7.43 -7.28
CA VAL A 127 12.32 -6.51 -6.31
C VAL A 127 13.38 -5.97 -5.35
N THR A 128 14.24 -6.85 -4.82
CA THR A 128 15.33 -6.48 -3.92
C THR A 128 16.40 -5.66 -4.62
N ALA A 129 16.76 -6.00 -5.86
CA ALA A 129 17.70 -5.19 -6.66
C ALA A 129 17.15 -3.77 -6.86
N ARG A 130 15.88 -3.65 -7.24
CA ARG A 130 15.23 -2.37 -7.52
C ARG A 130 15.10 -1.50 -6.26
N TRP A 131 14.58 -2.05 -5.16
CA TRP A 131 14.45 -1.31 -3.90
C TRP A 131 15.80 -1.04 -3.23
N GLY A 132 16.73 -1.99 -3.29
CA GLY A 132 18.10 -1.83 -2.76
C GLY A 132 18.84 -0.69 -3.45
N ALA A 133 18.76 -0.61 -4.78
CA ALA A 133 19.32 0.49 -5.56
C ALA A 133 18.68 1.84 -5.22
N ALA A 134 17.37 1.87 -4.92
CA ALA A 134 16.65 3.09 -4.57
C ALA A 134 17.02 3.63 -3.18
N VAL A 135 17.13 2.76 -2.16
CA VAL A 135 17.51 3.18 -0.79
C VAL A 135 19.02 3.45 -0.63
N ARG A 136 19.81 3.06 -1.64
CA ARG A 136 21.26 3.25 -1.82
C ARG A 136 22.18 2.58 -0.81
N LYS A 137 21.67 2.24 0.37
CA LYS A 137 22.43 1.59 1.43
C LYS A 137 21.80 0.25 1.81
N PRO A 138 22.55 -0.85 1.82
CA PRO A 138 22.00 -2.18 2.06
C PRO A 138 21.34 -2.30 3.44
N GLU A 139 21.83 -1.61 4.47
CA GLU A 139 21.23 -1.62 5.81
C GLU A 139 19.83 -0.97 5.91
N ARG A 140 19.37 -0.36 4.80
CA ARG A 140 18.04 0.24 4.69
C ARG A 140 17.03 -0.67 4.02
N LEU A 141 17.43 -1.80 3.45
CA LEU A 141 16.52 -2.80 2.91
C LEU A 141 16.48 -4.00 3.85
N HIS A 142 15.31 -4.31 4.38
CA HIS A 142 15.07 -5.41 5.31
C HIS A 142 14.15 -6.41 4.63
N VAL A 143 14.64 -7.60 4.33
CA VAL A 143 13.83 -8.66 3.73
C VAL A 143 13.33 -9.60 4.82
N VAL A 144 12.02 -9.79 4.90
CA VAL A 144 11.35 -10.67 5.86
C VAL A 144 10.67 -11.78 5.06
N ARG A 145 11.33 -12.94 4.99
CA ARG A 145 10.74 -14.14 4.37
C ARG A 145 9.93 -14.91 5.41
N LEU A 146 8.67 -15.16 5.10
CA LEU A 146 7.72 -15.85 5.96
C LEU A 146 7.50 -17.26 5.41
N GLU A 147 8.19 -18.26 5.98
CA GLU A 147 8.00 -19.68 5.61
C GLU A 147 6.53 -20.12 5.72
N GLU A 148 5.84 -19.59 6.73
CA GLU A 148 4.38 -19.66 6.83
C GLU A 148 3.83 -18.24 7.02
N PRO A 149 3.19 -17.64 6.01
CA PRO A 149 2.73 -16.24 6.04
C PRO A 149 1.44 -16.10 6.86
N THR A 150 1.49 -16.41 8.15
CA THR A 150 0.38 -16.14 9.07
C THR A 150 0.38 -14.67 9.50
N PRO A 151 -0.80 -14.06 9.73
CA PRO A 151 -0.90 -12.67 10.18
C PRO A 151 -0.04 -12.36 11.41
N LYS A 152 -0.07 -13.25 12.41
CA LYS A 152 0.70 -13.11 13.65
C LYS A 152 2.21 -13.12 13.42
N ARG A 153 2.71 -13.97 12.52
CA ARG A 153 4.15 -14.03 12.18
C ARG A 153 4.58 -12.79 11.41
N ALA A 154 3.79 -12.36 10.43
CA ALA A 154 4.04 -11.14 9.67
C ALA A 154 4.11 -9.91 10.58
N TRP A 155 3.11 -9.72 11.44
CA TRP A 155 3.05 -8.61 12.39
C TRP A 155 4.24 -8.59 13.34
N LYS A 156 4.57 -9.74 13.95
CA LYS A 156 5.71 -9.87 14.85
C LYS A 156 7.05 -9.58 14.16
N ALA A 157 7.25 -10.13 12.97
CA ALA A 157 8.49 -9.94 12.22
C ALA A 157 8.67 -8.48 11.79
N PHE A 158 7.59 -7.85 11.32
CA PHE A 158 7.58 -6.45 10.98
C PHE A 158 7.87 -5.54 12.19
N GLY A 159 7.18 -5.74 13.31
CA GLY A 159 7.40 -4.98 14.54
C GLY A 159 8.85 -5.06 15.03
N LYS A 160 9.47 -6.25 14.96
CA LYS A 160 10.88 -6.45 15.28
C LYS A 160 11.81 -5.57 14.43
N VAL A 161 11.56 -5.49 13.12
CA VAL A 161 12.38 -4.66 12.19
C VAL A 161 12.14 -3.17 12.42
N ALA A 162 10.87 -2.77 12.57
CA ALA A 162 10.48 -1.38 12.79
C ALA A 162 10.83 -0.85 14.20
N GLY A 163 11.08 -1.75 15.16
CA GLY A 163 11.57 -1.42 16.49
C GLY A 163 10.48 -1.27 17.55
N PHE A 164 9.34 -1.95 17.41
CA PHE A 164 8.28 -1.98 18.43
C PHE A 164 7.86 -3.42 18.78
N GLY A 165 7.40 -3.61 20.02
CA GLY A 165 6.90 -4.90 20.50
C GLY A 165 5.44 -5.13 20.11
N THR A 166 5.09 -6.37 19.76
CA THR A 166 3.72 -6.74 19.35
C THR A 166 2.96 -7.54 20.42
N ALA A 167 3.54 -7.77 21.59
CA ALA A 167 2.95 -8.63 22.63
C ALA A 167 1.60 -8.09 23.14
N SER A 168 1.48 -6.77 23.27
CA SER A 168 0.26 -6.08 23.69
C SER A 168 -0.56 -5.52 22.52
N LEU A 169 -0.12 -5.75 21.28
CA LEU A 169 -0.77 -5.28 20.05
C LEU A 169 -1.38 -6.49 19.32
N GLY A 170 -2.43 -7.06 19.93
CA GLY A 170 -3.12 -8.25 19.44
C GLY A 170 -3.79 -8.04 18.08
N LEU A 171 -4.12 -9.13 17.39
CA LEU A 171 -4.75 -9.09 16.06
C LEU A 171 -6.23 -9.48 16.07
N ASP A 172 -6.77 -9.90 17.22
CA ASP A 172 -8.11 -10.48 17.31
C ASP A 172 -9.21 -9.48 16.94
N ASP A 173 -9.00 -8.19 17.23
CA ASP A 173 -9.93 -7.10 16.93
C ASP A 173 -9.50 -6.27 15.69
N VAL A 174 -8.44 -6.70 15.00
CA VAL A 174 -7.98 -6.03 13.78
C VAL A 174 -8.91 -6.40 12.63
N PRO A 175 -9.53 -5.42 11.94
CA PRO A 175 -10.37 -5.72 10.79
C PRO A 175 -9.61 -6.49 9.73
N ASP A 176 -10.29 -7.42 9.05
CA ASP A 176 -9.71 -8.11 7.90
C ASP A 176 -9.21 -7.09 6.87
N PRO A 177 -8.03 -7.33 6.25
CA PRO A 177 -7.51 -6.46 5.20
C PRO A 177 -8.54 -6.29 4.09
N VAL A 178 -8.65 -5.07 3.56
CA VAL A 178 -9.55 -4.78 2.43
C VAL A 178 -9.14 -5.64 1.24
N GLY A 179 -10.02 -6.56 0.81
CA GLY A 179 -9.76 -7.50 -0.28
C GLY A 179 -9.39 -8.91 0.15
N ALA A 180 -9.08 -9.15 1.43
CA ALA A 180 -8.84 -10.46 2.00
C ALA A 180 -10.16 -11.17 2.36
N ARG A 181 -11.04 -11.41 1.38
CA ARG A 181 -12.02 -12.49 1.58
C ARG A 181 -11.24 -13.79 1.55
N SER A 182 -11.19 -14.50 2.67
CA SER A 182 -10.71 -15.88 2.68
C SER A 182 -11.53 -16.68 1.68
N ILE A 183 -10.88 -17.12 0.61
CA ILE A 183 -11.52 -17.99 -0.37
C ILE A 183 -11.19 -19.42 0.03
N GLY A 184 -12.22 -20.19 0.42
CA GLY A 184 -12.05 -21.48 1.08
C GLY A 184 -11.48 -22.59 0.19
N SER A 185 -11.34 -22.33 -1.12
CA SER A 185 -10.73 -23.26 -2.07
C SER A 185 -10.24 -22.55 -3.34
N LEU A 186 -9.27 -23.16 -4.03
CA LEU A 186 -8.79 -22.69 -5.34
C LEU A 186 -9.92 -22.55 -6.36
N ASP A 187 -10.89 -23.47 -6.35
CA ASP A 187 -12.03 -23.45 -7.26
C ASP A 187 -12.97 -22.28 -6.98
N GLU A 188 -13.19 -21.96 -5.71
CA GLU A 188 -13.93 -20.77 -5.33
C GLU A 188 -13.19 -19.50 -5.72
N ALA A 189 -11.86 -19.48 -5.59
CA ALA A 189 -11.04 -18.33 -5.97
C ALA A 189 -11.10 -18.10 -7.48
N ARG A 190 -10.99 -19.17 -8.26
CA ARG A 190 -11.14 -19.12 -9.71
C ARG A 190 -12.53 -18.68 -10.14
N ARG A 191 -13.59 -19.21 -9.51
CA ARG A 191 -14.98 -18.77 -9.78
C ARG A 191 -15.17 -17.30 -9.46
N GLU A 192 -14.58 -16.82 -8.37
CA GLU A 192 -14.66 -15.42 -7.96
C GLU A 192 -13.90 -14.50 -8.93
N ILE A 193 -12.70 -14.90 -9.36
CA ILE A 193 -11.93 -14.19 -10.40
C ILE A 193 -12.73 -14.11 -11.70
N GLU A 194 -13.30 -15.24 -12.16
CA GLU A 194 -14.12 -15.27 -13.38
C GLU A 194 -15.37 -14.38 -13.24
N ARG A 195 -16.01 -14.36 -12.06
CA ARG A 195 -17.16 -13.50 -11.76
C ARG A 195 -16.78 -12.03 -11.81
N LEU A 196 -15.68 -11.65 -11.15
CA LEU A 196 -15.17 -10.28 -11.14
C LEU A 196 -14.75 -9.82 -12.54
N ALA A 197 -14.08 -10.67 -13.31
CA ALA A 197 -13.71 -10.38 -14.71
C ALA A 197 -14.94 -10.09 -15.58
N ARG A 198 -15.99 -10.92 -15.49
CA ARG A 198 -17.27 -10.69 -16.21
C ARG A 198 -17.95 -9.40 -15.76
N ARG A 199 -17.93 -9.11 -14.46
CA ARG A 199 -18.50 -7.87 -13.92
C ARG A 199 -17.75 -6.65 -14.42
N ASN A 200 -16.43 -6.69 -14.45
CA ASN A 200 -15.58 -5.61 -14.96
C ASN A 200 -15.86 -5.35 -16.44
N GLN A 201 -15.90 -6.38 -17.29
CA GLN A 201 -16.27 -6.21 -18.70
C GLN A 201 -17.66 -5.59 -18.89
N THR A 202 -18.62 -5.94 -18.02
CA THR A 202 -19.97 -5.34 -18.06
C THR A 202 -19.92 -3.86 -17.71
N LEU A 203 -19.20 -3.50 -16.64
CA LEU A 203 -19.05 -2.12 -16.19
C LEU A 203 -18.32 -1.26 -17.24
N GLU A 204 -17.31 -1.80 -17.92
CA GLU A 204 -16.62 -1.11 -19.01
C GLU A 204 -17.57 -0.76 -20.16
N ARG A 205 -18.41 -1.71 -20.59
CA ARG A 205 -19.43 -1.44 -21.62
C ARG A 205 -20.39 -0.33 -21.20
N TRP A 206 -20.85 -0.38 -19.95
CA TRP A 206 -21.76 0.64 -19.41
C TRP A 206 -21.12 2.01 -19.34
N ARG A 207 -19.84 2.09 -18.95
CA ARG A 207 -19.06 3.32 -18.96
C ARG A 207 -18.97 3.89 -20.37
N ASP A 208 -18.62 3.06 -21.36
CA ASP A 208 -18.48 3.49 -22.75
C ASP A 208 -19.82 3.97 -23.34
N GLU A 209 -20.93 3.30 -23.01
CA GLU A 209 -22.27 3.75 -23.38
C GLU A 209 -22.62 5.10 -22.76
N SER A 210 -22.33 5.28 -21.47
CA SER A 210 -22.55 6.53 -20.76
C SER A 210 -21.74 7.68 -21.38
N ASP A 211 -20.47 7.42 -21.70
CA ASP A 211 -19.60 8.40 -22.36
C ASP A 211 -20.10 8.76 -23.76
N ARG A 212 -20.61 7.80 -24.54
CA ARG A 212 -21.25 8.07 -25.84
C ARG A 212 -22.49 8.93 -25.67
N LYS A 213 -23.35 8.63 -24.69
CA LYS A 213 -24.55 9.44 -24.39
C LYS A 213 -24.18 10.86 -23.99
N ARG A 214 -23.17 11.03 -23.12
CA ARG A 214 -22.67 12.34 -22.69
C ARG A 214 -22.12 13.16 -23.86
N LYS A 215 -21.34 12.56 -24.76
CA LYS A 215 -20.83 13.23 -25.97
C LYS A 215 -21.97 13.68 -26.89
N ARG A 216 -23.00 12.84 -27.10
CA ARG A 216 -24.18 13.20 -27.91
C ARG A 216 -24.96 14.37 -27.30
N LEU A 217 -25.18 14.34 -25.98
CA LEU A 217 -25.86 15.44 -25.27
C LEU A 217 -25.08 16.74 -25.36
N LYS A 218 -23.75 16.71 -25.17
CA LYS A 218 -22.89 17.89 -25.31
C LYS A 218 -22.95 18.49 -26.72
N LYS A 219 -22.96 17.65 -27.76
CA LYS A 219 -23.11 18.12 -29.15
C LYS A 219 -24.46 18.81 -29.35
N ARG A 220 -25.56 18.18 -28.93
CA ARG A 220 -26.92 18.76 -29.04
C ARG A 220 -27.08 20.07 -28.28
N LEU A 221 -26.46 20.21 -27.11
CA LEU A 221 -26.48 21.46 -26.34
C LEU A 221 -25.64 22.56 -27.00
N GLY A 222 -24.54 22.20 -27.69
CA GLY A 222 -23.73 23.15 -28.46
C GLY A 222 -24.39 23.60 -29.77
N ASP A 223 -25.24 22.76 -30.37
CA ASP A 223 -25.99 23.09 -31.60
C ASP A 223 -27.25 23.95 -31.33
N VAL A 224 -27.61 24.17 -30.05
CA VAL A 224 -28.80 24.93 -29.61
C VAL A 224 -28.43 26.32 -29.03
N ALA A 225 -27.14 26.64 -28.93
CA ALA A 225 -26.61 27.95 -28.53
C ALA A 225 -26.09 28.72 -29.74
#